data_AF-A0AAQ3M8D3-F1
#
_entry.id   AF-A0AAQ3M8D3-F1
#
_cell.length_a   1.000
_cell.length_b   1.000
_cell.length_c   1.000
_cell.angle_alpha   90.00
_cell.angle_beta   90.00
_cell.angle_gamma   90.00
#
_symmetry.space_group_name_H-M   'P 1'
#
loop_
_entity.id
_entity.type
_entity.pdbx_description
1 polymer ?
#
loop_
_entity_poly.entity_id
_entity_poly.type
_entity_poly.pdbx_seq_one_letter_code
_entity_poly.pdbx_strand_id
1 'polypeptide(L)'
;MAPGPVLRVLAFRPARQVLTASRQCAQRPFANGRQYAAATNTPNKLPTAPKGETNGPNTHQQEHVSEEAAKMAEITGGKGPDIDGQGTPVQDILKQDPEALKNAPQIVKDEMKKNSAVSAASGTKTGTRSFSTMARRLQTEVSPSASVADVDPAILSSMTLNSSETALTAGHKFPLPTLPLGPQANKDTRYDPVVQLVTNLIMREGKKATAQRNMSVILTHLRTASAPTYSRARSLLPGAPPASHLPLHPILYLTLAIDSVAPLLRIRNQRGAAGGGVALQIPVPLGLRQRRRIAFNWILDAASKRVNRGSGRDGFATRVAEEIVAVVEGRSGVWEKRAAVHRLATTARSNLTFGARRR
;
A
#
# COMPACT_ATOMS: atom_id res chain seq x y z
N MET A 1 -11.80 -68.30 -24.95
CA MET A 1 -12.60 -67.15 -25.43
C MET A 1 -11.87 -65.87 -25.04
N ALA A 2 -11.27 -65.16 -26.00
CA ALA A 2 -10.61 -63.88 -25.76
C ALA A 2 -11.64 -62.74 -25.83
N PRO A 3 -11.59 -61.71 -24.97
CA PRO A 3 -12.51 -60.57 -25.07
C PRO A 3 -12.05 -59.60 -26.17
N GLY A 4 -12.96 -59.29 -27.11
CA GLY A 4 -12.72 -58.37 -28.23
C GLY A 4 -12.65 -56.88 -27.82
N PRO A 5 -12.16 -56.00 -28.71
CA PRO A 5 -11.88 -54.60 -28.39
C PRO A 5 -13.14 -53.73 -28.32
N VAL A 6 -13.21 -52.90 -27.27
CA VAL A 6 -14.29 -51.93 -27.03
C VAL A 6 -14.03 -50.66 -27.86
N LEU A 7 -14.88 -50.38 -28.86
CA LEU A 7 -14.88 -49.13 -29.62
C LEU A 7 -15.66 -48.05 -28.86
N ARG A 8 -14.97 -46.98 -28.43
CA ARG A 8 -15.62 -45.78 -27.89
C ARG A 8 -15.93 -44.80 -29.02
N VAL A 9 -17.21 -44.59 -29.28
CA VAL A 9 -17.72 -43.57 -30.21
C VAL A 9 -17.63 -42.20 -29.54
N LEU A 10 -16.81 -41.30 -30.09
CA LEU A 10 -16.76 -39.89 -29.67
C LEU A 10 -17.89 -39.12 -30.36
N ALA A 11 -18.80 -38.54 -29.56
CA ALA A 11 -19.88 -37.70 -30.05
C ALA A 11 -19.34 -36.41 -30.70
N PHE A 12 -19.64 -36.22 -31.97
CA PHE A 12 -19.34 -35.02 -32.76
C PHE A 12 -20.21 -33.84 -32.30
N ARG A 13 -19.61 -32.76 -31.79
CA ARG A 13 -20.31 -31.51 -31.48
C ARG A 13 -20.08 -30.49 -32.60
N PRO A 14 -21.11 -30.00 -33.30
CA PRO A 14 -20.92 -29.01 -34.36
C PRO A 14 -20.55 -27.63 -33.77
N ALA A 15 -19.68 -26.91 -34.50
CA ALA A 15 -19.22 -25.58 -34.14
C ALA A 15 -20.35 -24.54 -34.22
N ARG A 16 -20.34 -23.57 -33.31
CA ARG A 16 -21.33 -22.49 -33.20
C ARG A 16 -21.14 -21.49 -34.36
N GLN A 17 -22.19 -21.22 -35.13
CA GLN A 17 -22.18 -20.22 -36.20
C GLN A 17 -21.93 -18.81 -35.63
N VAL A 18 -20.92 -18.12 -36.16
CA VAL A 18 -20.63 -16.72 -35.87
C VAL A 18 -21.45 -15.87 -36.83
N LEU A 19 -22.45 -15.16 -36.31
CA LEU A 19 -23.14 -14.12 -37.05
C LEU A 19 -22.22 -12.89 -37.16
N THR A 20 -21.73 -12.62 -38.36
CA THR A 20 -21.02 -11.39 -38.71
C THR A 20 -22.02 -10.24 -38.77
N ALA A 21 -21.99 -9.37 -37.77
CA ALA A 21 -22.71 -8.10 -37.83
C ALA A 21 -21.95 -7.12 -38.75
N SER A 22 -22.45 -6.95 -39.97
CA SER A 22 -22.14 -5.80 -40.82
C SER A 22 -22.69 -4.54 -40.16
N ARG A 23 -21.82 -3.67 -39.65
CA ARG A 23 -22.21 -2.29 -39.32
C ARG A 23 -21.61 -1.34 -40.31
N GLN A 24 -22.52 -0.82 -41.13
CA GLN A 24 -22.34 0.25 -42.07
C GLN A 24 -21.86 1.53 -41.38
N CYS A 25 -21.14 2.30 -42.19
CA CYS A 25 -20.59 3.63 -41.94
C CYS A 25 -21.63 4.61 -41.37
N ALA A 26 -21.25 5.35 -40.33
CA ALA A 26 -21.85 6.64 -40.01
C ALA A 26 -20.72 7.61 -39.63
N GLN A 27 -20.28 8.38 -40.63
CA GLN A 27 -19.42 9.54 -40.43
C GLN A 27 -20.18 10.57 -39.57
N ARG A 28 -19.58 11.02 -38.47
CA ARG A 28 -20.04 12.21 -37.74
C ARG A 28 -19.20 13.40 -38.18
N PRO A 29 -19.81 14.58 -38.43
CA PRO A 29 -19.06 15.77 -38.83
C PRO A 29 -18.23 16.32 -37.66
N PHE A 30 -17.00 16.70 -37.97
CA PHE A 30 -16.08 17.39 -37.08
C PHE A 30 -16.67 18.75 -36.67
N ALA A 31 -16.71 19.03 -35.36
CA ALA A 31 -17.00 20.35 -34.84
C ALA A 31 -15.72 21.21 -34.92
N ASN A 32 -15.86 22.38 -35.55
CA ASN A 32 -14.82 23.39 -35.77
C ASN A 32 -14.21 23.88 -34.45
N GLY A 33 -12.95 23.54 -34.20
CA GLY A 33 -12.11 24.22 -33.22
C GLY A 33 -11.67 25.58 -33.76
N ARG A 34 -11.95 26.65 -33.00
CA ARG A 34 -11.44 28.01 -33.28
C ARG A 34 -9.92 27.98 -33.35
N GLN A 35 -9.38 28.35 -34.51
CA GLN A 35 -7.96 28.61 -34.71
C GLN A 35 -7.69 30.06 -34.28
N TYR A 36 -6.96 30.26 -33.20
CA TYR A 36 -6.24 31.52 -33.00
C TYR A 36 -4.89 31.38 -33.68
N ALA A 37 -4.74 32.09 -34.80
CA ALA A 37 -3.50 32.23 -35.53
C ALA A 37 -2.67 33.38 -34.94
N ALA A 38 -1.41 33.11 -34.60
CA ALA A 38 -0.30 34.06 -34.56
C ALA A 38 0.98 33.21 -34.60
N ALA A 39 1.51 32.86 -35.78
CA ALA A 39 2.42 33.67 -36.59
C ALA A 39 3.71 34.07 -35.85
N THR A 40 4.83 33.57 -36.40
CA THR A 40 6.26 33.87 -36.13
C THR A 40 6.97 33.02 -35.07
N ASN A 41 7.57 31.94 -35.56
CA ASN A 41 8.63 31.19 -34.90
C ASN A 41 9.92 32.03 -34.87
N THR A 42 10.25 32.59 -33.71
CA THR A 42 11.62 32.96 -33.34
C THR A 42 11.91 32.42 -31.93
N PRO A 43 12.98 31.65 -31.70
CA PRO A 43 13.09 30.81 -30.51
C PRO A 43 13.54 31.53 -29.22
N ASN A 44 13.60 32.86 -29.16
CA ASN A 44 14.30 33.58 -28.07
C ASN A 44 13.57 34.80 -27.46
N LYS A 45 12.23 34.87 -27.48
CA LYS A 45 11.49 35.87 -26.69
C LYS A 45 10.27 35.24 -26.01
N LEU A 46 10.48 34.68 -24.83
CA LEU A 46 9.44 34.56 -23.82
C LEU A 46 9.48 35.83 -22.96
N PRO A 47 8.34 36.44 -22.59
CA PRO A 47 8.34 37.58 -21.69
C PRO A 47 8.84 37.14 -20.31
N THR A 48 9.98 37.68 -19.88
CA THR A 48 10.52 37.48 -18.53
C THR A 48 9.79 38.38 -17.55
N ALA A 49 9.21 37.80 -16.50
CA ALA A 49 8.58 38.55 -15.42
C ALA A 49 9.62 39.39 -14.65
N PRO A 50 9.30 40.63 -14.21
CA PRO A 50 10.19 41.42 -13.38
C PRO A 50 10.46 40.67 -12.06
N LYS A 51 11.73 40.44 -11.75
CA LYS A 51 12.15 39.81 -10.50
C LYS A 51 11.92 40.82 -9.36
N GLY A 52 10.87 40.64 -8.58
CA GLY A 52 10.63 41.46 -7.38
C GLY A 52 9.36 41.13 -6.60
N GLU A 53 8.28 40.69 -7.25
CA GLU A 53 7.00 40.48 -6.59
C GLU A 53 6.44 39.09 -6.93
N THR A 54 6.84 38.07 -6.17
CA THR A 54 6.37 36.69 -6.35
C THR A 54 5.13 36.35 -5.54
N ASN A 55 4.33 37.35 -5.16
CA ASN A 55 3.12 37.15 -4.40
C ASN A 55 1.96 37.85 -5.12
N GLY A 56 0.97 37.07 -5.55
CA GLY A 56 -0.27 37.61 -6.09
C GLY A 56 -1.09 38.33 -4.99
N PRO A 57 -2.15 39.07 -5.36
CA PRO A 57 -2.91 39.93 -4.44
C PRO A 57 -3.49 39.24 -3.19
N ASN A 58 -3.49 37.91 -3.13
CA ASN A 58 -4.02 37.10 -2.02
C ASN A 58 -3.07 35.98 -1.57
N THR A 59 -1.76 36.05 -1.86
CA THR A 59 -0.81 35.00 -1.46
C THR A 59 0.00 35.32 -0.21
N HIS A 60 -0.24 36.47 0.43
CA HIS A 60 0.31 36.73 1.76
C HIS A 60 -0.46 35.89 2.78
N GLN A 61 0.26 35.03 3.50
CA GLN A 61 -0.29 34.29 4.62
C GLN A 61 -0.71 35.31 5.70
N GLN A 62 -1.96 35.22 6.16
CA GLN A 62 -2.48 36.12 7.20
C GLN A 62 -1.63 36.03 8.48
N GLU A 63 -1.54 37.15 9.19
CA GLU A 63 -0.79 37.26 10.44
C GLU A 63 -1.48 36.47 11.55
N HIS A 64 -0.75 36.08 12.60
CA HIS A 64 -1.36 35.34 13.70
C HIS A 64 -2.33 36.25 14.46
N VAL A 65 -3.47 35.74 14.94
CA VAL A 65 -4.52 36.54 15.61
C VAL A 65 -3.99 37.39 16.77
N SER A 66 -2.92 36.93 17.43
CA SER A 66 -2.21 37.64 18.49
C SER A 66 -1.45 38.87 18.00
N GLU A 67 -0.86 38.80 16.82
CA GLU A 67 -0.13 39.90 16.18
C GLU A 67 -1.09 40.94 15.61
N GLU A 68 -2.21 40.49 15.02
CA GLU A 68 -3.28 41.39 14.57
C GLU A 68 -3.89 42.17 15.74
N ALA A 69 -4.12 41.51 16.88
CA ALA A 69 -4.64 42.15 18.09
C ALA A 69 -3.65 43.17 18.69
N ALA A 70 -2.35 42.88 18.67
CA ALA A 70 -1.33 43.82 19.13
C ALA A 70 -1.24 45.06 18.22
N LYS A 71 -1.28 44.88 16.90
CA LYS A 71 -1.31 45.99 15.93
C LYS A 71 -2.58 46.83 16.08
N MET A 72 -3.73 46.20 16.27
CA MET A 72 -4.97 46.92 16.56
C MET A 72 -4.88 47.73 17.86
N ALA A 73 -4.27 47.16 18.91
CA ALA A 73 -4.07 47.85 20.17
C ALA A 73 -3.10 49.04 20.03
N GLU A 74 -2.01 48.87 19.28
CA GLU A 74 -1.06 49.93 18.93
C GLU A 74 -1.76 51.08 18.17
N ILE A 75 -2.62 50.75 17.20
CA ILE A 75 -3.42 51.74 16.46
C ILE A 75 -4.46 52.43 17.35
N THR A 76 -5.06 51.70 18.28
CA THR A 76 -6.13 52.20 19.16
C THR A 76 -5.56 52.88 20.43
N GLY A 77 -4.23 52.87 20.62
CA GLY A 77 -3.56 53.41 21.81
C GLY A 77 -3.74 52.57 23.08
N GLY A 78 -4.17 51.32 22.95
CA GLY A 78 -4.30 50.36 24.06
C GLY A 78 -3.05 49.49 24.21
N LYS A 79 -2.84 48.90 25.40
CA LYS A 79 -1.76 47.92 25.61
C LYS A 79 -2.20 46.54 25.10
N GLY A 80 -1.61 46.09 23.99
CA GLY A 80 -1.89 44.77 23.41
C GLY A 80 -1.28 43.61 24.22
N PRO A 81 -1.63 42.36 23.91
CA PRO A 81 -1.04 41.19 24.57
C PRO A 81 0.45 41.07 24.23
N ASP A 82 1.30 40.91 25.26
CA ASP A 82 2.76 40.78 25.10
C ASP A 82 3.12 39.47 24.38
N ILE A 83 3.55 39.57 23.12
CA ILE A 83 3.84 38.41 22.25
C ILE A 83 5.24 37.83 22.52
N ASP A 84 6.14 38.63 23.09
CA ASP A 84 7.55 38.27 23.29
C ASP A 84 7.85 37.63 24.66
N GLY A 85 6.87 37.62 25.58
CA GLY A 85 7.02 37.06 26.92
C GLY A 85 6.39 35.67 27.04
N GLN A 86 7.07 34.74 27.71
CA GLN A 86 6.43 33.50 28.16
C GLN A 86 5.10 33.83 28.83
N GLY A 87 4.00 33.26 28.33
CA GLY A 87 2.64 33.62 28.73
C GLY A 87 2.51 33.76 30.24
N THR A 88 2.05 34.93 30.68
CA THR A 88 1.83 35.18 32.10
C THR A 88 0.80 34.17 32.60
N PRO A 89 1.12 33.41 33.67
CA PRO A 89 0.20 32.39 34.15
C PRO A 89 -1.11 33.06 34.56
N VAL A 90 -2.24 32.40 34.29
CA VAL A 90 -3.61 32.87 34.60
C VAL A 90 -3.75 33.35 36.05
N GLN A 91 -2.96 32.78 36.95
CA GLN A 91 -2.90 33.11 38.37
C GLN A 91 -2.40 34.53 38.64
N ASP A 92 -1.54 35.09 37.79
CA ASP A 92 -0.97 36.43 37.95
C ASP A 92 -1.86 37.49 37.30
N ILE A 93 -2.57 37.15 36.23
CA ILE A 93 -3.61 38.00 35.62
C ILE A 93 -4.75 38.25 36.62
N LEU A 94 -5.22 37.20 37.30
CA LEU A 94 -6.28 37.30 38.30
C LEU A 94 -5.87 38.03 39.59
N LYS A 95 -4.56 38.19 39.85
CA LYS A 95 -4.06 39.00 40.97
C LYS A 95 -4.01 40.48 40.64
N GLN A 96 -3.76 40.81 39.37
CA GLN A 96 -3.68 42.19 38.90
C GLN A 96 -5.08 42.81 38.74
N ASP A 97 -6.07 42.00 38.34
CA ASP A 97 -7.44 42.46 38.10
C ASP A 97 -8.43 41.98 39.20
N PRO A 98 -8.75 42.82 40.20
CA PRO A 98 -9.67 42.45 41.28
C PRO A 98 -11.12 42.25 40.82
N GLU A 99 -11.49 42.81 39.66
CA GLU A 99 -12.80 42.63 39.04
C GLU A 99 -12.96 41.23 38.42
N ALA A 100 -11.91 40.71 37.78
CA ALA A 100 -11.90 39.37 37.22
C ALA A 100 -11.98 38.28 38.31
N LEU A 101 -11.38 38.53 39.48
CA LEU A 101 -11.45 37.64 40.64
C LEU A 101 -12.88 37.48 41.14
N LYS A 102 -13.71 38.55 41.11
CA LYS A 102 -15.12 38.47 41.53
C LYS A 102 -15.95 37.57 40.62
N ASN A 103 -15.70 37.61 39.32
CA ASN A 103 -16.44 36.83 38.31
C ASN A 103 -15.86 35.43 38.06
N ALA A 104 -14.73 35.06 38.68
CA ALA A 104 -14.14 33.74 38.51
C ALA A 104 -14.99 32.60 39.12
N PRO A 105 -15.00 31.41 38.50
CA PRO A 105 -15.71 30.24 39.02
C PRO A 105 -15.14 29.78 40.37
N GLN A 106 -15.99 29.18 41.22
CA GLN A 106 -15.63 28.80 42.60
C GLN A 106 -14.41 27.88 42.69
N ILE A 107 -14.26 26.93 41.75
CA ILE A 107 -13.12 26.00 41.70
C ILE A 107 -11.79 26.75 41.61
N VAL A 108 -11.72 27.83 40.82
CA VAL A 108 -10.50 28.63 40.65
C VAL A 108 -10.21 29.48 41.89
N LYS A 109 -11.26 30.01 42.54
CA LYS A 109 -11.14 30.73 43.82
C LYS A 109 -10.62 29.80 44.92
N ASP A 110 -11.11 28.56 44.95
CA ASP A 110 -10.70 27.55 45.92
C ASP A 110 -9.28 27.04 45.67
N GLU A 111 -8.88 26.86 44.40
CA GLU A 111 -7.50 26.53 44.03
C GLU A 111 -6.51 27.64 44.41
N MET A 112 -6.86 28.92 44.22
CA MET A 112 -6.02 30.04 44.66
C MET A 112 -5.90 30.08 46.19
N LYS A 113 -7.01 29.89 46.91
CA LYS A 113 -7.03 29.87 48.38
C LYS A 113 -6.24 28.69 48.95
N LYS A 114 -6.30 27.53 48.29
CA LYS A 114 -5.54 26.33 48.62
C LYS A 114 -4.05 26.50 48.32
N ASN A 115 -3.70 27.09 47.18
CA ASN A 115 -2.31 27.35 46.80
C ASN A 115 -1.67 28.41 47.69
N SER A 116 -2.40 29.46 48.10
CA SER A 116 -1.90 30.47 49.05
C SER A 116 -1.70 29.91 50.46
N ALA A 117 -2.53 28.94 50.88
CA ALA A 117 -2.40 28.26 52.17
C ALA A 117 -1.23 27.24 52.17
N VAL A 118 -0.97 26.59 51.03
CA VAL A 118 0.13 25.61 50.88
C VAL A 118 1.49 26.29 50.70
N SER A 119 1.55 27.48 50.08
CA SER A 119 2.81 28.24 49.91
C SER A 119 3.37 28.88 51.18
N ALA A 120 2.57 28.98 52.26
CA ALA A 120 3.03 29.46 53.56
C ALA A 120 3.57 28.35 54.48
N ALA A 121 3.31 27.08 54.16
CA ALA A 121 3.58 25.94 55.06
C ALA A 121 4.59 24.91 54.53
N SER A 122 5.06 25.01 53.28
CA SER A 122 6.01 24.02 52.74
C SER A 122 6.88 24.61 51.63
N GLY A 123 8.16 24.83 51.93
CA GLY A 123 9.18 25.01 50.90
C GLY A 123 9.50 23.66 50.26
N THR A 124 8.83 23.28 49.18
CA THR A 124 9.31 22.24 48.25
C THR A 124 8.52 22.23 46.93
N LYS A 125 9.25 22.13 45.82
CA LYS A 125 8.72 22.12 44.45
C LYS A 125 7.93 20.83 44.19
N THR A 126 6.68 20.96 43.72
CA THR A 126 5.78 19.85 43.38
C THR A 126 6.08 19.32 41.97
N GLY A 127 6.61 18.10 41.88
CA GLY A 127 6.67 17.32 40.65
C GLY A 127 5.41 16.48 40.49
N THR A 128 4.69 16.65 39.39
CA THR A 128 3.49 15.88 39.05
C THR A 128 3.87 14.55 38.39
N ARG A 129 3.45 13.43 38.98
CA ARG A 129 3.28 12.16 38.27
C ARG A 129 1.85 11.68 38.50
N SER A 130 1.08 11.64 37.43
CA SER A 130 -0.30 11.14 37.43
C SER A 130 -0.31 9.61 37.57
N PHE A 131 -0.94 9.09 38.61
CA PHE A 131 -1.31 7.68 38.70
C PHE A 131 -2.64 7.44 37.97
N SER A 132 -2.64 6.50 37.02
CA SER A 132 -3.83 6.07 36.27
C SER A 132 -4.72 5.13 37.09
N THR A 133 -5.99 5.47 37.24
CA THR A 133 -7.04 4.74 37.99
C THR A 133 -7.77 3.65 37.20
N MET A 134 -7.18 3.10 36.13
CA MET A 134 -7.91 2.19 35.21
C MET A 134 -7.81 0.70 35.57
N ALA A 135 -6.99 0.29 36.55
CA ALA A 135 -6.63 -1.13 36.73
C ALA A 135 -7.35 -1.87 37.88
N ARG A 136 -8.28 -1.27 38.62
CA ARG A 136 -8.92 -1.93 39.78
C ARG A 136 -10.40 -2.32 39.60
N ARG A 137 -11.03 -2.05 38.45
CA ARG A 137 -12.49 -2.27 38.29
C ARG A 137 -12.93 -3.68 37.87
N LEU A 138 -12.03 -4.67 37.80
CA LEU A 138 -12.36 -6.02 37.30
C LEU A 138 -11.87 -7.15 38.23
N GLN A 139 -11.90 -6.93 39.55
CA GLN A 139 -11.90 -8.04 40.50
C GLN A 139 -13.32 -8.20 41.04
N THR A 140 -14.07 -9.08 40.39
CA THR A 140 -15.32 -9.63 40.91
C THR A 140 -14.92 -10.64 41.98
N GLU A 141 -15.06 -10.26 43.25
CA GLU A 141 -14.93 -11.15 44.41
C GLU A 141 -16.01 -12.23 44.32
N VAL A 142 -15.63 -13.47 44.04
CA VAL A 142 -16.50 -14.64 44.16
C VAL A 142 -16.27 -15.23 45.54
N SER A 143 -17.17 -14.93 46.47
CA SER A 143 -17.23 -15.58 47.78
C SER A 143 -17.80 -17.00 47.64
N PRO A 144 -17.09 -18.07 48.05
CA PRO A 144 -17.61 -19.43 47.98
C PRO A 144 -18.26 -19.79 49.32
N SER A 145 -19.50 -19.34 49.57
CA SER A 145 -20.26 -19.85 50.71
C SER A 145 -21.77 -19.63 50.53
N ALA A 146 -22.39 -20.45 49.70
CA ALA A 146 -23.82 -20.75 49.81
C ALA A 146 -24.02 -22.22 49.43
N SER A 147 -24.50 -23.00 50.39
CA SER A 147 -24.86 -24.41 50.23
C SER A 147 -25.96 -24.58 49.17
N VAL A 148 -25.70 -25.50 48.24
CA VAL A 148 -26.48 -25.79 47.00
C VAL A 148 -27.82 -26.52 47.28
N ALA A 149 -28.35 -26.47 48.50
CA ALA A 149 -29.48 -27.32 48.89
C ALA A 149 -30.88 -26.73 48.62
N ASP A 150 -31.03 -25.41 48.48
CA ASP A 150 -32.35 -24.75 48.50
C ASP A 150 -32.68 -23.91 47.26
N VAL A 151 -32.24 -24.30 46.06
CA VAL A 151 -32.57 -23.57 44.82
C VAL A 151 -33.55 -24.36 43.96
N ASP A 152 -34.73 -23.78 43.73
CA ASP A 152 -35.82 -24.38 42.94
C ASP A 152 -35.35 -24.86 41.55
N PRO A 153 -35.74 -26.09 41.12
CA PRO A 153 -35.27 -26.70 39.87
C PRO A 153 -35.68 -25.94 38.60
N ALA A 154 -36.70 -25.07 38.68
CA ALA A 154 -37.14 -24.23 37.57
C ALA A 154 -36.18 -23.06 37.26
N ILE A 155 -35.47 -22.54 38.28
CA ILE A 155 -34.51 -21.44 38.10
C ILE A 155 -33.22 -21.95 37.45
N LEU A 156 -32.78 -23.16 37.84
CA LEU A 156 -31.65 -23.88 37.24
C LEU A 156 -31.86 -24.15 35.73
N SER A 157 -33.09 -24.43 35.31
CA SER A 157 -33.42 -24.68 33.89
C SER A 157 -33.33 -23.42 33.02
N SER A 158 -33.62 -22.24 33.59
CA SER A 158 -33.49 -20.97 32.86
C SER A 158 -32.04 -20.48 32.72
N MET A 159 -31.16 -20.81 33.69
CA MET A 159 -29.72 -20.53 33.61
C MET A 159 -29.00 -21.48 32.63
N THR A 160 -29.45 -22.73 32.52
CA THR A 160 -28.81 -23.75 31.68
C THR A 160 -29.00 -23.55 30.18
N LEU A 161 -30.00 -22.77 29.75
CA LEU A 161 -30.16 -22.42 28.33
C LEU A 161 -29.23 -21.28 27.85
N ASN A 162 -28.62 -20.54 28.78
CA ASN A 162 -27.69 -19.43 28.47
C ASN A 162 -26.23 -19.74 28.85
N SER A 163 -25.99 -20.74 29.70
CA SER A 163 -24.67 -21.33 29.87
C SER A 163 -24.50 -22.44 28.85
N SER A 164 -24.04 -22.10 27.65
CA SER A 164 -23.46 -23.06 26.73
C SER A 164 -22.47 -23.93 27.52
N GLU A 165 -22.85 -25.18 27.75
CA GLU A 165 -22.14 -26.15 28.55
C GLU A 165 -20.63 -26.05 28.29
N THR A 166 -19.92 -25.43 29.22
CA THR A 166 -18.46 -25.45 29.24
C THR A 166 -18.07 -26.89 29.54
N ALA A 167 -17.91 -27.67 28.47
CA ALA A 167 -17.44 -29.04 28.52
C ALA A 167 -16.16 -29.09 29.38
N LEU A 168 -16.31 -29.56 30.62
CA LEU A 168 -15.22 -29.86 31.56
C LEU A 168 -14.33 -31.02 31.06
N THR A 169 -14.45 -31.40 29.79
CA THR A 169 -13.75 -32.49 29.10
C THR A 169 -12.93 -32.01 27.90
N ALA A 170 -12.85 -30.70 27.65
CA ALA A 170 -12.04 -30.14 26.57
C ALA A 170 -10.93 -29.26 27.14
N GLY A 171 -9.68 -29.66 26.97
CA GLY A 171 -8.48 -29.01 27.53
C GLY A 171 -8.16 -27.60 26.98
N HIS A 172 -9.14 -26.87 26.44
CA HIS A 172 -8.99 -25.55 25.88
C HIS A 172 -10.10 -24.60 26.34
N LYS A 173 -9.73 -23.38 26.76
CA LYS A 173 -10.66 -22.34 27.24
C LYS A 173 -11.50 -21.72 26.12
N PHE A 174 -10.94 -21.64 24.91
CA PHE A 174 -11.56 -21.07 23.72
C PHE A 174 -11.67 -22.16 22.65
N PRO A 175 -12.61 -22.04 21.69
CA PRO A 175 -12.74 -23.04 20.63
C PRO A 175 -11.44 -23.17 19.84
N LEU A 176 -11.08 -24.41 19.51
CA LEU A 176 -9.89 -24.68 18.69
C LEU A 176 -10.06 -24.11 17.28
N PRO A 177 -8.97 -23.62 16.64
CA PRO A 177 -9.03 -23.22 15.26
C PRO A 177 -9.29 -24.44 14.35
N THR A 178 -10.03 -24.22 13.26
CA THR A 178 -10.27 -25.25 12.25
C THR A 178 -8.98 -25.56 11.48
N LEU A 179 -8.55 -26.81 11.49
CA LEU A 179 -7.39 -27.29 10.71
C LEU A 179 -7.85 -27.80 9.33
N PRO A 180 -7.05 -27.61 8.26
CA PRO A 180 -5.72 -27.01 8.24
C PRO A 180 -5.75 -25.48 8.37
N LEU A 181 -4.76 -24.92 9.07
CA LEU A 181 -4.59 -23.47 9.15
C LEU A 181 -4.32 -22.88 7.76
N GLY A 182 -4.77 -21.64 7.54
CA GLY A 182 -4.51 -20.93 6.29
C GLY A 182 -3.00 -20.74 6.02
N PRO A 183 -2.59 -20.59 4.75
CA PRO A 183 -1.18 -20.54 4.36
C PRO A 183 -0.40 -19.38 4.99
N GLN A 184 -1.08 -18.26 5.29
CA GLN A 184 -0.50 -17.07 5.90
C GLN A 184 -0.34 -17.17 7.43
N ALA A 185 -0.88 -18.23 8.06
CA ALA A 185 -0.76 -18.43 9.51
C ALA A 185 0.65 -18.86 9.93
N ASN A 186 1.42 -19.46 9.01
CA ASN A 186 2.79 -19.85 9.27
C ASN A 186 3.70 -18.61 9.29
N LYS A 187 4.51 -18.46 10.34
CA LYS A 187 5.45 -17.35 10.52
C LYS A 187 6.42 -17.16 9.35
N ASP A 188 6.85 -18.25 8.72
CA ASP A 188 7.87 -18.23 7.66
C ASP A 188 7.27 -17.87 6.29
N THR A 189 5.96 -18.13 6.12
CA THR A 189 5.17 -17.82 4.92
C THR A 189 4.04 -16.83 5.21
N ARG A 190 4.28 -15.87 6.12
CA ARG A 190 3.29 -14.86 6.54
C ARG A 190 2.83 -13.91 5.41
N TYR A 191 3.69 -13.70 4.43
CA TYR A 191 3.44 -12.79 3.32
C TYR A 191 3.21 -13.57 2.03
N ASP A 192 2.55 -12.93 1.07
CA ASP A 192 2.39 -13.48 -0.27
C ASP A 192 3.76 -13.88 -0.88
N PRO A 193 3.88 -15.05 -1.54
CA PRO A 193 5.14 -15.53 -2.10
C PRO A 193 5.75 -14.58 -3.14
N VAL A 194 4.96 -13.77 -3.86
CA VAL A 194 5.49 -12.77 -4.78
C VAL A 194 6.15 -11.65 -4.01
N VAL A 195 5.49 -11.14 -2.97
CA VAL A 195 6.04 -10.08 -2.10
C VAL A 195 7.32 -10.57 -1.41
N GLN A 196 7.32 -11.80 -0.91
CA GLN A 196 8.52 -12.42 -0.30
C GLN A 196 9.65 -12.59 -1.32
N LEU A 197 9.34 -13.03 -2.55
CA LEU A 197 10.35 -13.16 -3.61
C LEU A 197 10.94 -11.81 -3.99
N VAL A 198 10.11 -10.79 -4.18
CA VAL A 198 10.54 -9.47 -4.60
C VAL A 198 11.35 -8.77 -3.51
N THR A 199 10.89 -8.82 -2.25
CA THR A 199 11.65 -8.27 -1.11
C THR A 199 13.04 -8.87 -1.03
N ASN A 200 13.19 -10.19 -1.23
CA ASN A 200 14.49 -10.85 -1.26
C ASN A 200 15.36 -10.43 -2.46
N LEU A 201 14.77 -10.09 -3.61
CA LEU A 201 15.52 -9.60 -4.79
C LEU A 201 15.98 -8.14 -4.64
N ILE A 202 15.21 -7.32 -3.91
CA ILE A 202 15.58 -5.94 -3.59
C ILE A 202 16.66 -5.90 -2.50
N MET A 203 16.67 -6.88 -1.60
CA MET A 203 17.60 -6.96 -0.48
C MET A 203 19.06 -7.04 -0.94
N ARG A 204 19.89 -6.15 -0.38
CA ARG A 204 21.35 -6.14 -0.55
C ARG A 204 22.01 -6.24 0.83
N GLU A 205 23.18 -6.86 0.91
CA GLU A 205 23.99 -6.94 2.14
C GLU A 205 23.24 -7.55 3.35
N GLY A 206 22.23 -8.39 3.12
CA GLY A 206 21.40 -8.95 4.20
C GLY A 206 20.46 -7.95 4.89
N LYS A 207 20.34 -6.71 4.39
CA LYS A 207 19.49 -5.64 4.96
C LYS A 207 18.00 -5.86 4.63
N LYS A 208 17.40 -6.88 5.23
CA LYS A 208 15.99 -7.28 4.99
C LYS A 208 14.98 -6.23 5.42
N ALA A 209 15.21 -5.57 6.55
CA ALA A 209 14.32 -4.52 7.06
C ALA A 209 14.19 -3.35 6.06
N THR A 210 15.31 -2.93 5.45
CA THR A 210 15.32 -1.89 4.42
C THR A 210 14.57 -2.32 3.16
N ALA A 211 14.74 -3.57 2.74
CA ALA A 211 14.00 -4.12 1.60
C ALA A 211 12.49 -4.22 1.86
N GLN A 212 12.09 -4.60 3.08
CA GLN A 212 10.69 -4.62 3.51
C GLN A 212 10.08 -3.21 3.54
N ARG A 213 10.83 -2.21 4.00
CA ARG A 213 10.41 -0.80 3.92
C ARG A 213 10.26 -0.34 2.46
N ASN A 214 11.22 -0.64 1.59
CA ASN A 214 11.10 -0.27 0.18
C ASN A 214 9.88 -0.94 -0.47
N MET A 215 9.59 -2.19 -0.12
CA MET A 215 8.38 -2.88 -0.58
C MET A 215 7.10 -2.22 -0.07
N SER A 216 7.03 -1.83 1.21
CA SER A 216 5.85 -1.14 1.73
C SER A 216 5.61 0.20 1.02
N VAL A 217 6.68 0.93 0.69
CA VAL A 217 6.61 2.16 -0.11
C VAL A 217 6.13 1.86 -1.54
N ILE A 218 6.65 0.81 -2.19
CA ILE A 218 6.17 0.40 -3.54
C ILE A 218 4.66 0.11 -3.52
N LEU A 219 4.19 -0.71 -2.57
CA LEU A 219 2.77 -1.06 -2.49
C LEU A 219 1.89 0.15 -2.15
N THR A 220 2.38 1.05 -1.29
CA THR A 220 1.67 2.29 -0.96
C THR A 220 1.55 3.19 -2.18
N HIS A 221 2.63 3.32 -2.95
CA HIS A 221 2.63 4.08 -4.20
C HIS A 221 1.64 3.52 -5.23
N LEU A 222 1.59 2.19 -5.38
CA LEU A 222 0.61 1.54 -6.27
C LEU A 222 -0.84 1.76 -5.80
N ARG A 223 -1.05 1.85 -4.48
CA ARG A 223 -2.37 2.11 -3.90
C ARG A 223 -2.86 3.53 -4.13
N THR A 224 -1.95 4.51 -4.11
CA THR A 224 -2.29 5.94 -4.29
C THR A 224 -2.22 6.39 -5.75
N ALA A 225 -1.58 5.61 -6.63
CA ALA A 225 -1.54 5.89 -8.05
C ALA A 225 -2.93 5.76 -8.69
N SER A 226 -3.16 6.52 -9.76
CA SER A 226 -4.36 6.38 -10.58
C SER A 226 -4.45 4.99 -11.21
N ALA A 227 -5.67 4.54 -11.50
CA ALA A 227 -5.88 3.28 -12.20
C ALA A 227 -5.13 3.27 -13.56
N PRO A 228 -4.35 2.21 -13.86
CA PRO A 228 -3.58 2.15 -15.09
C PRO A 228 -4.46 1.89 -16.31
N THR A 229 -4.07 2.40 -17.48
CA THR A 229 -4.76 2.11 -18.75
C THR A 229 -4.13 0.90 -19.44
N TYR A 230 -4.90 -0.14 -19.75
CA TYR A 230 -4.36 -1.31 -20.45
C TYR A 230 -4.10 -1.03 -21.93
N SER A 231 -2.94 -1.45 -22.43
CA SER A 231 -2.65 -1.42 -23.85
C SER A 231 -3.22 -2.66 -24.55
N ARG A 232 -3.89 -2.47 -25.70
CA ARG A 232 -4.34 -3.59 -26.53
C ARG A 232 -3.17 -4.38 -27.12
N ALA A 233 -2.11 -3.67 -27.52
CA ALA A 233 -0.92 -4.27 -28.13
C ALA A 233 -0.14 -5.18 -27.16
N ARG A 234 -0.02 -4.77 -25.89
CA ARG A 234 0.64 -5.55 -24.83
C ARG A 234 -0.40 -5.91 -23.78
N SER A 235 -1.21 -6.90 -24.15
CA SER A 235 -2.24 -7.45 -23.28
C SER A 235 -1.61 -8.20 -22.10
N LEU A 236 -2.26 -8.09 -20.95
CA LEU A 236 -1.84 -8.72 -19.71
C LEU A 236 -2.27 -10.20 -19.69
N LEU A 237 -2.11 -10.86 -18.54
CA LEU A 237 -2.54 -12.25 -18.40
C LEU A 237 -4.07 -12.40 -18.56
N PRO A 238 -4.52 -13.52 -19.13
CA PRO A 238 -5.95 -13.82 -19.21
C PRO A 238 -6.53 -13.96 -17.79
N GLY A 239 -7.73 -13.42 -17.58
CA GLY A 239 -8.37 -13.38 -16.26
C GLY A 239 -7.88 -12.24 -15.35
N ALA A 240 -7.10 -11.29 -15.89
CA ALA A 240 -6.80 -10.06 -15.17
C ALA A 240 -8.10 -9.31 -14.79
N PRO A 241 -8.21 -8.80 -13.55
CA PRO A 241 -9.34 -7.96 -13.14
C PRO A 241 -9.35 -6.65 -13.94
N PRO A 242 -10.46 -5.87 -13.92
CA PRO A 242 -10.47 -4.54 -14.52
C PRO A 242 -9.47 -3.61 -13.83
N ALA A 243 -8.99 -2.62 -14.58
CA ALA A 243 -7.98 -1.67 -14.12
C ALA A 243 -8.35 -0.91 -12.83
N SER A 244 -9.65 -0.67 -12.60
CA SER A 244 -10.17 0.01 -11.42
C SER A 244 -9.89 -0.74 -10.11
N HIS A 245 -9.76 -2.07 -10.14
CA HIS A 245 -9.53 -2.87 -8.93
C HIS A 245 -8.06 -2.88 -8.50
N LEU A 246 -7.13 -2.52 -9.39
CA LEU A 246 -5.70 -2.65 -9.14
C LEU A 246 -5.18 -1.74 -8.01
N PRO A 247 -5.54 -0.45 -7.93
CA PRO A 247 -5.06 0.41 -6.83
C PRO A 247 -5.53 -0.09 -5.45
N LEU A 248 -6.76 -0.60 -5.34
CA LEU A 248 -7.29 -1.16 -4.09
C LEU A 248 -6.56 -2.45 -3.67
N HIS A 249 -6.08 -3.23 -4.64
CA HIS A 249 -5.36 -4.49 -4.42
C HIS A 249 -3.91 -4.41 -4.93
N PRO A 250 -3.00 -3.73 -4.22
CA PRO A 250 -1.63 -3.47 -4.69
C PRO A 250 -0.78 -4.74 -4.82
N ILE A 251 -1.06 -5.77 -4.03
CA ILE A 251 -0.41 -7.08 -4.16
C ILE A 251 -0.79 -7.71 -5.51
N LEU A 252 -2.09 -7.70 -5.86
CA LEU A 252 -2.57 -8.19 -7.15
C LEU A 252 -1.93 -7.40 -8.28
N TYR A 253 -1.94 -6.07 -8.20
CA TYR A 253 -1.28 -5.18 -9.16
C TYR A 253 0.17 -5.61 -9.41
N LEU A 254 0.97 -5.78 -8.35
CA LEU A 254 2.35 -6.24 -8.45
C LEU A 254 2.44 -7.64 -9.09
N THR A 255 1.63 -8.60 -8.64
CA THR A 255 1.67 -9.98 -9.17
C THR A 255 1.36 -10.03 -10.67
N LEU A 256 0.35 -9.28 -11.11
CA LEU A 256 -0.11 -9.21 -12.48
C LEU A 256 0.99 -8.61 -13.38
N ALA A 257 1.60 -7.51 -12.95
CA ALA A 257 2.69 -6.88 -13.67
C ALA A 257 3.86 -7.84 -13.88
N ILE A 258 4.28 -8.55 -12.84
CA ILE A 258 5.39 -9.50 -12.91
C ILE A 258 5.03 -10.69 -13.81
N ASP A 259 3.87 -11.32 -13.60
CA ASP A 259 3.52 -12.55 -14.30
C ASP A 259 3.21 -12.32 -15.79
N SER A 260 2.71 -11.14 -16.16
CA SER A 260 2.48 -10.76 -17.56
C SER A 260 3.78 -10.61 -18.36
N VAL A 261 4.80 -10.02 -17.75
CA VAL A 261 6.12 -9.81 -18.36
C VAL A 261 7.00 -11.06 -18.28
N ALA A 262 6.67 -12.01 -17.40
CA ALA A 262 7.51 -13.16 -17.17
C ALA A 262 7.69 -14.03 -18.44
N PRO A 263 8.93 -14.38 -18.81
CA PRO A 263 9.16 -15.24 -19.96
C PRO A 263 8.77 -16.68 -19.62
N LEU A 264 8.13 -17.39 -20.55
CA LEU A 264 7.72 -18.79 -20.34
C LEU A 264 8.90 -19.78 -20.39
N LEU A 265 9.97 -19.38 -21.07
CA LEU A 265 11.11 -20.21 -21.40
C LEU A 265 12.38 -19.37 -21.36
N ARG A 266 13.52 -20.05 -21.19
CA ARG A 266 14.86 -19.48 -21.36
C ARG A 266 15.61 -20.26 -22.43
N ILE A 267 16.70 -19.69 -22.92
CA ILE A 267 17.60 -20.40 -23.83
C ILE A 267 18.76 -20.97 -23.03
N ARG A 268 19.02 -22.26 -23.22
CA ARG A 268 20.22 -22.96 -22.72
C ARG A 268 21.18 -23.11 -23.90
N ASN A 269 22.41 -22.64 -23.74
CA ASN A 269 23.46 -22.82 -24.73
C ASN A 269 24.18 -24.14 -24.47
N GLN A 270 24.07 -25.09 -25.39
CA GLN A 270 24.76 -26.38 -25.33
C GLN A 270 26.02 -26.33 -26.17
N ARG A 271 27.19 -26.30 -25.53
CA ARG A 271 28.48 -26.16 -26.23
C ARG A 271 28.81 -27.39 -27.08
N GLY A 272 29.33 -27.19 -28.30
CA GLY A 272 29.76 -28.26 -29.21
C GLY A 272 28.63 -29.04 -29.91
N ALA A 273 27.38 -28.58 -29.77
CA ALA A 273 26.21 -29.27 -30.29
C ALA A 273 25.82 -28.90 -31.72
N ALA A 274 26.20 -27.70 -32.19
CA ALA A 274 25.87 -27.21 -33.52
C ALA A 274 26.93 -27.59 -34.58
N GLY A 275 28.04 -28.24 -34.18
CA GLY A 275 29.23 -28.43 -35.01
C GLY A 275 30.24 -27.29 -34.84
N GLY A 276 31.50 -27.49 -35.27
CA GLY A 276 32.53 -26.45 -35.30
C GLY A 276 32.81 -25.74 -33.96
N GLY A 277 32.55 -26.38 -32.82
CA GLY A 277 32.71 -25.78 -31.49
C GLY A 277 31.61 -24.79 -31.06
N VAL A 278 30.65 -24.47 -31.95
CA VAL A 278 29.57 -23.51 -31.70
C VAL A 278 28.52 -24.10 -30.75
N ALA A 279 28.00 -23.27 -29.85
CA ALA A 279 26.94 -23.67 -28.94
C ALA A 279 25.57 -23.68 -29.62
N LEU A 280 24.83 -24.78 -29.49
CA LEU A 280 23.45 -24.88 -29.95
C LEU A 280 22.52 -24.24 -28.92
N GLN A 281 21.64 -23.37 -29.38
CA GLN A 281 20.63 -22.73 -28.56
C GLN A 281 19.43 -23.67 -28.41
N ILE A 282 19.11 -24.05 -27.17
CA ILE A 282 18.02 -24.98 -26.87
C ILE A 282 17.03 -24.27 -25.94
N PRO A 283 15.76 -24.06 -26.36
CA PRO A 283 14.75 -23.47 -25.48
C PRO A 283 14.33 -24.46 -24.38
N VAL A 284 14.24 -23.97 -23.14
CA VAL A 284 13.89 -24.76 -21.95
C VAL A 284 12.77 -24.06 -21.17
N PRO A 285 11.68 -24.75 -20.80
CA PRO A 285 10.60 -24.15 -20.02
C PRO A 285 11.07 -23.75 -18.62
N LEU A 286 10.46 -22.71 -18.07
CA LEU A 286 10.79 -22.18 -16.76
C LEU A 286 9.69 -22.45 -15.72
N GLY A 287 10.10 -22.81 -14.51
CA GLY A 287 9.19 -22.90 -13.37
C GLY A 287 8.69 -21.51 -12.92
N LEU A 288 7.52 -21.43 -12.30
CA LEU A 288 6.87 -20.17 -11.89
C LEU A 288 7.81 -19.23 -11.10
N ARG A 289 8.51 -19.74 -10.08
CA ARG A 289 9.45 -18.95 -9.28
C ARG A 289 10.60 -18.37 -10.12
N GLN A 290 11.12 -19.14 -11.09
CA GLN A 290 12.19 -18.71 -11.99
C GLN A 290 11.69 -17.63 -12.96
N ARG A 291 10.47 -17.80 -13.50
CA ARG A 291 9.81 -16.83 -14.37
C ARG A 291 9.68 -15.46 -13.69
N ARG A 292 9.11 -15.43 -12.48
CA ARG A 292 8.96 -14.22 -11.66
C ARG A 292 10.29 -13.55 -11.35
N ARG A 293 11.31 -14.34 -11.00
CA ARG A 293 12.66 -13.81 -10.71
C ARG A 293 13.28 -13.10 -11.92
N ILE A 294 13.23 -13.71 -13.11
CA ILE A 294 13.78 -13.11 -14.33
C ILE A 294 13.02 -11.82 -14.68
N ALA A 295 11.69 -11.86 -14.62
CA ALA A 295 10.84 -10.71 -14.89
C ALA A 295 11.17 -9.53 -13.97
N PHE A 296 11.24 -9.79 -12.67
CA PHE A 296 11.50 -8.74 -11.69
C PHE A 296 12.92 -8.17 -11.80
N ASN A 297 13.93 -9.00 -12.10
CA ASN A 297 15.27 -8.50 -12.39
C ASN A 297 15.27 -7.53 -13.58
N TRP A 298 14.53 -7.83 -14.66
CA TRP A 298 14.44 -6.88 -15.78
C TRP A 298 13.72 -5.57 -15.41
N ILE A 299 12.74 -5.63 -14.52
CA ILE A 299 12.05 -4.45 -13.97
C ILE A 299 13.04 -3.64 -13.11
N LEU A 300 13.85 -4.28 -12.27
CA LEU A 300 14.90 -3.60 -11.49
C LEU A 300 15.94 -2.92 -12.39
N ASP A 301 16.36 -3.60 -13.46
CA ASP A 301 17.30 -3.02 -14.43
C ASP A 301 16.69 -1.77 -15.09
N ALA A 302 15.40 -1.81 -15.44
CA ALA A 302 14.71 -0.68 -16.05
C ALA A 302 14.52 0.48 -15.04
N ALA A 303 14.07 0.17 -13.82
CA ALA A 303 13.88 1.13 -12.75
C ALA A 303 15.19 1.80 -12.32
N SER A 304 16.32 1.08 -12.33
CA SER A 304 17.63 1.65 -11.99
C SER A 304 18.10 2.72 -12.98
N LYS A 305 17.67 2.61 -14.24
CA LYS A 305 17.99 3.57 -15.32
C LYS A 305 17.08 4.80 -15.31
N ARG A 306 15.98 4.78 -14.55
CA ARG A 306 15.11 5.95 -14.42
C ARG A 306 15.80 7.04 -13.61
N VAL A 307 15.60 8.29 -14.05
CA VAL A 307 15.99 9.48 -13.30
C VAL A 307 15.12 9.57 -12.05
N ASN A 308 15.73 9.90 -10.92
CA ASN A 308 14.99 10.12 -9.68
C ASN A 308 14.29 11.49 -9.73
N ARG A 309 12.97 11.53 -9.48
CA ARG A 309 12.16 12.75 -9.59
C ARG A 309 12.20 13.65 -8.35
N GLY A 310 12.61 13.09 -7.20
CA GLY A 310 12.58 13.83 -5.93
C GLY A 310 13.75 13.49 -5.02
N SER A 311 13.84 14.23 -3.92
CA SER A 311 14.79 13.94 -2.84
C SER A 311 14.14 13.05 -1.79
N GLY A 312 14.93 12.18 -1.16
CA GLY A 312 14.48 11.35 -0.05
C GLY A 312 14.94 9.90 -0.13
N ARG A 313 14.68 9.16 0.94
CA ARG A 313 15.08 7.74 1.11
C ARG A 313 14.26 6.80 0.22
N ASP A 314 13.12 7.28 -0.26
CA ASP A 314 12.12 6.48 -0.98
C ASP A 314 12.26 6.59 -2.51
N GLY A 315 13.26 7.32 -3.02
CA GLY A 315 13.50 7.54 -4.45
C GLY A 315 13.79 6.26 -5.25
N PHE A 316 14.33 5.21 -4.63
CA PHE A 316 14.47 3.90 -5.29
C PHE A 316 13.12 3.19 -5.42
N ALA A 317 12.34 3.15 -4.34
CA ALA A 317 11.06 2.44 -4.29
C ALA A 317 10.03 3.07 -5.24
N THR A 318 9.97 4.40 -5.31
CA THR A 318 9.12 5.13 -6.25
C THR A 318 9.45 4.80 -7.71
N ARG A 319 10.73 4.81 -8.10
CA ARG A 319 11.16 4.41 -9.46
C ARG A 319 10.72 3.00 -9.83
N VAL A 320 10.84 2.05 -8.89
CA VAL A 320 10.37 0.66 -9.11
C VAL A 320 8.85 0.62 -9.28
N ALA A 321 8.10 1.35 -8.45
CA ALA A 321 6.65 1.42 -8.54
C ALA A 321 6.17 2.04 -9.86
N GLU A 322 6.79 3.12 -10.31
CA GLU A 322 6.48 3.73 -11.62
C GLU A 322 6.80 2.79 -12.80
N GLU A 323 7.82 1.94 -12.67
CA GLU A 323 8.12 0.92 -13.67
C GLU A 323 7.05 -0.17 -13.70
N ILE A 324 6.54 -0.58 -12.54
CA ILE A 324 5.41 -1.53 -12.43
C ILE A 324 4.15 -0.95 -13.10
N VAL A 325 3.84 0.32 -12.87
CA VAL A 325 2.74 1.02 -13.54
C VAL A 325 2.94 0.98 -15.07
N ALA A 326 4.13 1.39 -15.54
CA ALA A 326 4.45 1.39 -16.96
C ALA A 326 4.43 -0.02 -17.60
N VAL A 327 4.71 -1.08 -16.83
CA VAL A 327 4.56 -2.47 -17.28
C VAL A 327 3.10 -2.81 -17.55
N VAL A 328 2.21 -2.51 -16.60
CA VAL A 328 0.77 -2.82 -16.73
C VAL A 328 0.11 -2.01 -17.84
N GLU A 329 0.56 -0.77 -18.03
CA GLU A 329 0.13 0.06 -19.15
C GLU A 329 0.73 -0.35 -20.50
N GLY A 330 1.68 -1.28 -20.50
CA GLY A 330 2.36 -1.71 -21.71
C GLY A 330 3.17 -0.56 -22.34
N ARG A 331 3.86 0.25 -21.55
CA ARG A 331 4.81 1.29 -22.01
C ARG A 331 6.26 0.96 -21.69
N SER A 332 6.50 -0.04 -20.83
CA SER A 332 7.87 -0.40 -20.41
C SER A 332 8.65 -1.13 -21.51
N GLY A 333 9.96 -0.86 -21.59
CA GLY A 333 10.89 -1.57 -22.47
C GLY A 333 11.13 -3.03 -22.06
N VAL A 334 10.61 -3.47 -20.90
CA VAL A 334 10.74 -4.86 -20.45
C VAL A 334 9.97 -5.83 -21.36
N TRP A 335 8.89 -5.36 -21.97
CA TRP A 335 8.14 -6.13 -22.95
C TRP A 335 8.96 -6.52 -24.19
N GLU A 336 9.88 -5.65 -24.61
CA GLU A 336 10.78 -5.93 -25.73
C GLU A 336 11.80 -7.01 -25.36
N LYS A 337 12.32 -6.99 -24.12
CA LYS A 337 13.19 -8.07 -23.61
C LYS A 337 12.47 -9.42 -23.61
N ARG A 338 11.21 -9.45 -23.15
CA ARG A 338 10.37 -10.66 -23.18
C ARG A 338 10.17 -11.16 -24.61
N ALA A 339 9.79 -10.26 -25.53
CA ALA A 339 9.56 -10.58 -26.93
C ALA A 339 10.83 -11.09 -27.63
N ALA A 340 11.99 -10.50 -27.34
CA ALA A 340 13.29 -10.93 -27.89
C ALA A 340 13.62 -12.37 -27.49
N VAL A 341 13.44 -12.73 -26.21
CA VAL A 341 13.65 -14.11 -25.72
C VAL A 341 12.68 -15.10 -26.40
N HIS A 342 11.40 -14.74 -26.54
CA HIS A 342 10.40 -15.60 -27.19
C HIS A 342 10.64 -15.74 -28.69
N ARG A 343 11.05 -14.67 -29.37
CA ARG A 343 11.41 -14.69 -30.79
C ARG A 343 12.59 -15.62 -31.03
N LEU A 344 13.66 -15.46 -30.25
CA LEU A 344 14.84 -16.31 -30.34
C LEU A 344 14.49 -17.78 -30.08
N ALA A 345 13.68 -18.06 -29.06
CA ALA A 345 13.25 -19.41 -28.76
C ALA A 345 12.38 -20.03 -29.86
N THR A 346 11.54 -19.21 -30.52
CA THR A 346 10.73 -19.65 -31.65
C THR A 346 11.62 -20.02 -32.83
N THR A 347 12.67 -19.25 -33.10
CA THR A 347 13.68 -19.57 -34.11
C THR A 347 14.41 -20.87 -33.78
N ALA A 348 14.81 -21.05 -32.51
CA ALA A 348 15.57 -22.20 -32.05
C ALA A 348 14.72 -23.46 -31.74
N ARG A 349 13.43 -23.47 -32.11
CA ARG A 349 12.51 -24.57 -31.76
C ARG A 349 12.91 -25.94 -32.34
N SER A 350 13.54 -25.96 -33.50
CA SER A 350 14.01 -27.20 -34.15
C SER A 350 15.10 -27.90 -33.35
N ASN A 351 15.83 -27.17 -32.52
CA ASN A 351 16.96 -27.70 -31.75
C ASN A 351 16.52 -28.56 -30.56
N LEU A 352 15.23 -28.64 -30.26
CA LEU A 352 14.68 -29.46 -29.18
C LEU A 352 14.92 -30.97 -29.36
N THR A 353 15.06 -31.43 -30.61
CA THR A 353 15.37 -32.85 -30.90
C THR A 353 16.83 -33.21 -30.61
N PHE A 354 17.67 -32.23 -30.27
CA PHE A 354 19.07 -32.44 -29.91
C PHE A 354 19.15 -33.22 -28.59
N GLY A 355 19.51 -34.50 -28.68
CA GLY A 355 19.61 -35.44 -27.56
C GLY A 355 18.61 -36.61 -27.61
N ALA A 356 17.48 -36.46 -28.31
CA ALA A 356 16.53 -37.56 -28.52
C ALA A 356 17.05 -38.61 -29.51
N ARG A 357 17.89 -38.20 -30.47
CA ARG A 357 18.52 -39.09 -31.46
C ARG A 357 19.71 -39.92 -30.94
N ARG A 358 20.14 -39.72 -29.70
CA ARG A 358 21.30 -40.43 -29.10
C ARG A 358 20.89 -41.44 -28.02
N ARG A 359 19.59 -41.69 -27.85
CA ARG A 359 19.07 -42.73 -26.96
C ARG A 359 18.48 -43.86 -27.76
#